data_AF-A0A7Y5CMV2-F1
#
_entry.id   AF-A0A7Y5CMV2-F1
#
_cell.length_a   1.000
_cell.length_b   1.000
_cell.length_c   1.000
_cell.angle_alpha   90.00
_cell.angle_beta   90.00
_cell.angle_gamma   90.00
#
_symmetry.space_group_name_H-M   'P 1'
#
loop_
_entity.id
_entity.type
_entity.pdbx_description
1 polymer ?
#
loop_
_entity_poly.entity_id
_entity_poly.type
_entity_poly.pdbx_seq_one_letter_code
_entity_poly.pdbx_strand_id
1 'polypeptide(L)' 'MKAIAEIRGHLKSGRFEFSFHAFGRMVEQNMSEGEMCEIAENAEIIEDYPQ' A
#
# COMPACT_ATOMS: atom_id res chain seq x y z
N MET A 1 4.32 -12.11 8.98
CA MET A 1 3.73 -11.12 8.05
C MET A 1 2.82 -11.81 7.04
N LYS A 2 1.92 -11.07 6.38
CA LYS A 2 1.17 -11.56 5.19
C LYS A 2 2.14 -11.75 4.02
N ALA A 3 1.82 -12.65 3.09
CA ALA A 3 2.58 -12.77 1.86
C ALA A 3 2.39 -11.54 0.97
N ILE A 4 3.41 -11.15 0.20
CA ILE A 4 3.32 -9.98 -0.70
C ILE A 4 2.14 -10.09 -1.69
N ALA A 5 1.86 -11.30 -2.17
CA ALA A 5 0.71 -11.55 -3.04
C ALA A 5 -0.63 -11.19 -2.38
N GLU A 6 -0.78 -11.47 -1.08
CA GLU A 6 -1.98 -11.12 -0.33
C GLU A 6 -2.07 -9.60 -0.14
N ILE A 7 -0.95 -8.94 0.18
CA ILE A 7 -0.87 -7.48 0.34
C ILE A 7 -1.27 -6.79 -0.98
N ARG A 8 -0.66 -7.18 -2.11
CA ARG A 8 -1.01 -6.63 -3.43
C ARG A 8 -2.49 -6.81 -3.75
N GLY A 9 -3.05 -7.99 -3.46
CA GLY A 9 -4.47 -8.27 -3.68
C GLY A 9 -5.41 -7.39 -2.83
N HIS A 10 -5.03 -7.08 -1.60
CA HIS A 10 -5.78 -6.16 -0.74
C HIS A 10 -5.73 -4.73 -1.28
N LEU A 11 -4.53 -4.23 -1.58
CA LEU A 11 -4.31 -2.88 -2.09
C LEU A 11 -5.04 -2.64 -3.41
N LYS A 12 -4.91 -3.55 -4.40
CA LYS A 12 -5.60 -3.45 -5.69
C LYS A 12 -7.12 -3.40 -5.58
N SER A 13 -7.67 -3.97 -4.51
CA SER A 13 -9.12 -4.03 -4.28
C SER A 13 -9.67 -2.93 -3.38
N GLY A 14 -8.84 -1.98 -2.95
CA GLY A 14 -9.24 -0.96 -1.98
C GLY A 14 -9.55 -1.51 -0.58
N ARG A 15 -9.11 -2.74 -0.26
CA ARG A 15 -9.36 -3.38 1.04
C ARG A 15 -8.28 -3.01 2.04
N PHE A 16 -8.21 -1.73 2.36
CA PHE A 16 -7.31 -1.17 3.37
C PHE A 16 -7.90 0.11 3.96
N GLU A 17 -7.36 0.55 5.09
CA GLU A 17 -7.65 1.85 5.67
C GLU A 17 -6.33 2.55 5.95
N PHE A 18 -6.28 3.85 5.71
CA PHE A 18 -5.13 4.65 6.08
C PHE A 18 -5.13 4.90 7.59
N SER A 19 -3.96 4.77 8.22
CA SER A 19 -3.71 5.50 9.46
C SER A 19 -3.65 7.00 9.17
N PHE A 20 -3.82 7.84 10.20
CA PHE A 20 -3.68 9.29 10.05
C PHE A 20 -2.33 9.69 9.42
N HIS A 21 -1.24 9.02 9.83
CA HIS A 21 0.08 9.26 9.27
C HIS A 21 0.16 8.86 7.79
N ALA A 22 -0.33 7.68 7.42
CA ALA A 22 -0.31 7.23 6.03
C ALA A 22 -1.17 8.13 5.12
N PHE A 23 -2.31 8.62 5.63
CA PHE A 23 -3.14 9.59 4.92
C PHE A 23 -2.42 10.91 4.69
N GLY A 24 -1.73 11.45 5.70
CA GLY A 24 -0.91 12.65 5.56
C GLY A 24 0.14 12.51 4.45
N ARG A 25 0.81 11.36 4.36
CA ARG A 25 1.80 11.06 3.33
C ARG A 25 1.22 11.03 1.91
N MET A 26 0.00 10.52 1.75
CA MET A 26 -0.71 10.52 0.46
C MET A 26 -1.00 11.95 -0.01
N VAL A 27 -1.47 12.81 0.90
CA VAL A 27 -1.73 14.23 0.60
C VAL A 27 -0.44 14.98 0.25
N GLU A 28 0.63 14.78 1.02
CA GLU A 28 1.95 15.38 0.75
C GLU A 28 2.50 15.00 -0.63
N GLN A 29 2.26 13.76 -1.06
CA GLN A 29 2.71 13.26 -2.36
C GLN A 29 1.72 13.54 -3.50
N ASN A 30 0.62 14.25 -3.22
CA ASN A 30 -0.46 14.51 -4.18
C ASN A 30 -0.94 13.22 -4.88
N MET A 31 -1.02 12.13 -4.12
CA MET A 31 -1.44 10.82 -4.61
C MET A 31 -2.88 10.54 -4.21
N SER A 32 -3.66 10.02 -5.15
CA SER A 32 -5.02 9.54 -4.92
C SER A 32 -5.06 8.07 -4.52
N GLU A 33 -6.17 7.66 -3.90
CA GLU A 33 -6.40 6.24 -3.58
C GLU A 33 -6.42 5.35 -4.84
N GLY A 34 -6.94 5.87 -5.95
CA GLY A 34 -6.94 5.17 -7.24
C GLY A 34 -5.53 4.89 -7.75
N GLU A 35 -4.66 5.91 -7.75
CA GLU A 35 -3.24 5.75 -8.12
C GLU A 35 -2.54 4.73 -7.21
N MET A 36 -2.84 4.74 -5.91
CA MET A 36 -2.32 3.76 -4.95
C MET A 36 -2.74 2.32 -5.32
N CYS A 37 -4.02 2.13 -5.66
CA CYS A 37 -4.54 0.83 -6.08
C CYS A 37 -3.88 0.35 -7.39
N GLU A 38 -3.59 1.26 -8.32
CA GLU A 38 -2.94 0.95 -9.60
C GLU A 38 -1.47 0.56 -9.43
N ILE A 39 -0.70 1.31 -8.63
CA ILE A 39 0.73 1.01 -8.41
C ILE A 39 0.94 -0.25 -7.57
N ALA A 40 -0.08 -0.69 -6.82
CA ALA A 40 0.00 -1.87 -5.95
C ALA A 40 0.41 -3.15 -6.68
N GLU A 41 0.09 -3.27 -7.98
CA GLU A 41 0.48 -4.44 -8.78
C GLU A 41 2.00 -4.58 -8.92
N ASN A 42 2.71 -3.45 -8.90
CA ASN A 42 4.16 -3.37 -9.05
C ASN A 42 4.90 -3.28 -7.71
N ALA A 43 4.19 -3.27 -6.57
CA ALA A 43 4.80 -3.11 -5.26
C ALA A 43 5.72 -4.28 -4.89
N GLU A 44 7.00 -4.03 -4.58
CA GLU A 44 7.98 -5.05 -4.21
C GLU A 44 8.41 -4.94 -2.74
N ILE A 45 8.87 -6.07 -2.17
CA ILE A 45 9.48 -6.07 -0.84
C ILE A 45 10.93 -5.61 -1.00
N ILE A 46 11.25 -4.45 -0.42
CA ILE A 46 12.61 -3.92 -0.37
C ILE A 46 13.37 -4.35 0.90
N GLU A 47 12.63 -4.74 1.95
CA GLU A 47 13.20 -5.17 3.22
C GLU A 47 12.20 -6.08 3.98
N ASP A 48 12.68 -7.21 4.49
CA ASP A 48 11.92 -8.16 5.29
C ASP A 48 12.62 -8.35 6.64
N TYR A 49 12.21 -7.56 7.63
CA TYR A 49 12.79 -7.64 8.97
C TYR A 49 12.34 -8.93 9.67
N PRO A 50 13.27 -9.71 10.26
CA PRO A 50 12.90 -10.84 11.11
C PRO A 50 12.07 -10.35 12.30
N GLN A 51 11.07 -11.16 12.69
CA GLN A 51 10.20 -10.87 13.84
C GLN A 51 10.86 -11.25 15.16
#